data_AF-A0A7R9E399-F1
#
_entry.id   AF-A0A7R9E399-F1
#
_cell.length_a   1.000
_cell.length_b   1.000
_cell.length_c   1.000
_cell.angle_alpha   90.00
_cell.angle_beta   90.00
_cell.angle_gamma   90.00
#
_symmetry.space_group_name_H-M   'P 1'
#
loop_
_entity.id
_entity.type
_entity.pdbx_description
1 polymer ?
#
loop_
_entity_poly.entity_id
_entity_poly.type
_entity_poly.pdbx_seq_one_letter_code
_entity_poly.pdbx_strand_id
1 'polypeptide(L)'
;MFSGTGYSDGGNAVFFVDHGSTSLVNMKDLRYIHKDFADLPLQALLGKMSGIGPPRGQNNWPVEASKTFIKLLDSRPVVATVVEVNHKARSISALLVDTSSREDVVINQELVQLGLASVLPSLVNKVNQVEIEAKESARGDQQLEESQICEDTTTVISFVQAISSFYQS
;
A
#
# COMPACT_ATOMS: atom_id res chain seq x y z
N MET A 1 -2.21 -10.87 -49.98
CA MET A 1 -0.90 -11.47 -49.66
C MET A 1 0.03 -10.32 -49.29
N PHE A 2 0.14 -10.00 -48.00
CA PHE A 2 1.12 -9.02 -47.53
C PHE A 2 2.26 -9.82 -46.89
N SER A 3 3.36 -9.91 -47.62
CA SER A 3 4.64 -10.38 -47.12
C SER A 3 5.26 -9.29 -46.25
N GLY A 4 5.39 -9.56 -44.97
CA GLY A 4 6.12 -8.72 -44.01
C GLY A 4 6.90 -9.62 -43.08
N THR A 5 8.07 -10.07 -43.52
CA THR A 5 9.08 -10.71 -42.68
C THR A 5 9.81 -9.63 -41.88
N GLY A 6 9.73 -9.71 -40.56
CA GLY A 6 10.51 -8.89 -39.62
C GLY A 6 9.69 -8.27 -38.51
N TYR A 7 9.07 -9.08 -37.64
CA TYR A 7 8.65 -8.59 -36.33
C TYR A 7 9.91 -8.49 -35.48
N SER A 8 10.39 -7.28 -35.26
CA SER A 8 11.28 -6.99 -34.13
C SER A 8 10.55 -7.40 -32.85
N ASP A 9 11.28 -8.09 -31.98
CA ASP A 9 10.86 -8.57 -30.66
C ASP A 9 10.62 -7.40 -29.68
N GLY A 10 9.67 -6.53 -30.04
CA GLY A 10 9.28 -5.34 -29.31
C GLY A 10 7.92 -5.58 -28.68
N GLY A 11 7.89 -6.37 -27.61
CA GLY A 11 6.67 -6.50 -26.81
C GLY A 11 6.24 -5.15 -26.22
N ASN A 12 4.95 -5.00 -25.93
CA ASN A 12 4.40 -3.78 -25.36
C ASN A 12 4.26 -3.95 -23.86
N ALA A 13 4.81 -3.04 -23.08
CA ALA A 13 4.66 -3.05 -21.63
C ALA A 13 3.25 -2.56 -21.26
N VAL A 14 2.50 -3.38 -20.52
CA VAL A 14 1.17 -3.06 -20.01
C VAL A 14 1.21 -3.05 -18.50
N PHE A 15 0.70 -1.99 -17.90
CA PHE A 15 0.43 -1.91 -16.47
C PHE A 15 -1.02 -2.29 -16.22
N PHE A 16 -1.23 -3.31 -15.40
CA PHE A 16 -2.56 -3.75 -15.04
C PHE A 16 -3.05 -3.02 -13.81
N VAL A 17 -4.01 -2.12 -14.03
CA VAL A 17 -4.46 -1.13 -13.05
C VAL A 17 -5.22 -1.71 -11.85
N ASP A 18 -5.72 -2.94 -11.94
CA ASP A 18 -6.49 -3.56 -10.85
C ASP A 18 -5.64 -4.36 -9.87
N HIS A 19 -4.44 -4.78 -10.29
CA HIS A 19 -3.55 -5.59 -9.46
C HIS A 19 -2.11 -5.05 -9.37
N GLY A 20 -1.79 -3.98 -10.12
CA GLY A 20 -0.53 -3.25 -10.00
C GLY A 20 0.70 -3.92 -10.62
N SER A 21 0.51 -4.98 -11.41
CA SER A 21 1.61 -5.67 -12.09
C SER A 21 1.92 -5.05 -13.45
N THR A 22 3.13 -5.29 -13.96
CA THR A 22 3.52 -4.95 -15.34
C THR A 22 3.88 -6.23 -16.07
N SER A 23 3.41 -6.39 -17.31
CA SER A 23 3.82 -7.50 -18.18
C SER A 23 4.12 -7.02 -19.60
N LEU A 24 4.93 -7.79 -20.32
CA LEU A 24 5.21 -7.61 -21.72
C LEU A 24 4.22 -8.45 -22.54
N VAL A 25 3.41 -7.81 -23.38
CA VAL A 25 2.38 -8.48 -24.19
C VAL A 25 2.54 -8.21 -25.67
N ASN A 26 2.00 -9.12 -26.50
CA ASN A 26 1.96 -8.88 -27.94
C ASN A 26 0.78 -7.98 -28.30
N MET A 27 0.94 -7.16 -29.34
CA MET A 27 -0.14 -6.32 -29.86
C MET A 27 -1.41 -7.10 -30.21
N LYS A 28 -1.24 -8.34 -30.71
CA LYS A 28 -2.36 -9.23 -31.09
C LYS A 28 -3.23 -9.65 -29.89
N ASP A 29 -2.72 -9.53 -28.67
CA ASP A 29 -3.42 -9.91 -27.44
C ASP A 29 -4.17 -8.72 -26.81
N LEU A 30 -3.92 -7.49 -27.29
CA LEU A 30 -4.59 -6.28 -26.81
C LEU A 30 -5.97 -6.09 -27.44
N ARG A 31 -6.92 -5.58 -26.65
CA ARG A 31 -8.28 -5.20 -27.07
C ARG A 31 -8.65 -3.86 -26.46
N TYR A 32 -9.54 -3.12 -27.11
CA TYR A 32 -10.12 -1.91 -26.52
C TYR A 32 -11.03 -2.29 -25.34
N ILE A 33 -10.94 -1.53 -24.26
CA ILE A 33 -11.84 -1.69 -23.11
C ILE A 33 -13.24 -1.18 -23.48
N HIS A 34 -14.26 -1.97 -23.19
CA HIS A 34 -15.64 -1.51 -23.33
C HIS A 34 -15.93 -0.46 -22.25
N LYS A 35 -16.70 0.59 -22.58
CA LYS A 35 -16.99 1.69 -21.65
C LYS A 35 -17.57 1.20 -20.31
N ASP A 36 -18.42 0.17 -20.34
CA ASP A 36 -19.05 -0.40 -19.15
C ASP A 36 -18.04 -1.06 -18.18
N PHE A 37 -16.82 -1.37 -18.64
CA PHE A 37 -15.72 -1.87 -17.81
C PHE A 37 -14.75 -0.75 -17.37
N ALA A 38 -14.93 0.48 -17.84
CA ALA A 38 -14.05 1.60 -17.55
C ALA A 38 -14.57 2.51 -16.42
N ASP A 39 -15.77 2.26 -15.92
CA ASP A 39 -16.41 3.09 -14.88
C ASP A 39 -15.87 2.82 -13.47
N LEU A 40 -15.31 1.63 -13.22
CA LEU A 40 -14.74 1.29 -11.92
C LEU A 40 -13.41 2.04 -11.70
N PRO A 41 -13.19 2.67 -10.53
CA PRO A 41 -11.88 3.22 -10.19
C PRO A 41 -10.79 2.15 -10.24
N LEU A 42 -9.55 2.56 -10.52
CA LEU A 42 -8.41 1.63 -10.47
C LEU A 42 -8.32 1.00 -9.08
N GLN A 43 -8.32 -0.33 -9.03
CA GLN A 43 -8.38 -1.03 -7.75
C GLN A 43 -7.00 -1.13 -7.08
N ALA A 44 -5.89 -1.17 -7.83
CA ALA A 44 -4.56 -1.19 -7.22
C ALA A 44 -4.15 0.20 -6.71
N LEU A 45 -3.87 0.28 -5.41
CA LEU A 45 -3.32 1.47 -4.77
C LEU A 45 -1.82 1.31 -4.51
N LEU A 46 -1.05 2.33 -4.86
CA LEU A 46 0.37 2.36 -4.52
C LEU A 46 0.52 2.62 -3.02
N GLY A 47 1.13 1.68 -2.30
CA GLY A 47 1.28 1.75 -0.84
C GLY A 47 2.74 1.76 -0.40
N LYS A 48 2.98 2.35 0.78
CA LYS A 48 4.21 2.17 1.56
C LYS A 48 3.87 1.93 3.03
N MET A 49 4.75 1.21 3.73
CA MET A 49 4.66 1.06 5.18
C MET A 49 5.06 2.36 5.86
N SER A 50 4.15 2.88 6.67
CA SER A 50 4.38 4.11 7.42
C SER A 50 5.48 3.93 8.44
N GLY A 51 6.34 4.94 8.54
CA GLY A 51 7.27 5.07 9.64
C GLY A 51 8.49 4.17 9.65
N ILE A 52 8.65 3.32 8.64
CA ILE A 52 9.79 2.42 8.55
C ILE A 52 10.46 2.53 7.19
N GLY A 53 11.76 2.24 7.19
CA GLY A 53 12.60 2.21 6.00
C GLY A 53 13.58 1.04 6.06
N PRO A 54 14.51 0.96 5.10
CA PRO A 54 15.59 -0.03 5.12
C PRO A 54 16.31 -0.10 6.47
N PRO A 55 16.93 -1.24 6.81
CA PRO A 55 17.73 -1.37 8.03
C PRO A 55 18.80 -0.28 8.14
N ARG A 56 19.16 0.10 9.38
CA ARG A 56 20.12 1.17 9.62
C ARG A 56 21.44 0.88 8.89
N GLY A 57 21.96 1.87 8.19
CA GLY A 57 23.20 1.76 7.41
C GLY A 57 23.02 1.10 6.04
N GLN A 58 21.78 0.75 5.65
CA GLN A 58 21.46 0.25 4.31
C GLN A 58 20.65 1.31 3.53
N ASN A 59 20.93 1.42 2.23
CA ASN A 59 20.20 2.31 1.33
C ASN A 59 18.96 1.64 0.69
N ASN A 60 18.91 0.31 0.70
CA ASN A 60 17.89 -0.49 0.03
C ASN A 60 17.30 -1.53 0.98
N TRP A 61 16.05 -1.91 0.73
CA TRP A 61 15.41 -3.02 1.43
C TRP A 61 16.14 -4.34 1.11
N PRO A 62 16.49 -5.16 2.13
CA PRO A 62 17.04 -6.48 1.86
C PRO A 62 15.95 -7.37 1.25
N VAL A 63 16.35 -8.32 0.39
CA VAL A 63 15.44 -9.30 -0.22
C VAL A 63 14.62 -10.04 0.85
N GLU A 64 15.25 -10.33 1.98
CA GLU A 64 14.62 -11.01 3.11
C GLU A 64 13.45 -10.21 3.73
N ALA A 65 13.52 -8.87 3.73
CA ALA A 65 12.41 -8.03 4.18
C ALA A 65 11.17 -8.23 3.29
N SER A 66 11.36 -8.29 1.97
CA SER A 66 10.26 -8.49 1.02
C SER A 66 9.65 -9.88 1.15
N LYS A 67 10.47 -10.92 1.28
CA LYS A 67 9.99 -12.30 1.50
C LYS A 67 9.20 -12.44 2.80
N THR A 68 9.73 -11.87 3.88
CA THR A 68 9.09 -11.90 5.19
C THR A 68 7.77 -11.14 5.17
N PHE A 69 7.75 -9.95 4.56
CA PHE A 69 6.54 -9.16 4.38
C PHE A 69 5.45 -9.95 3.64
N ILE A 70 5.78 -10.57 2.51
CA ILE A 70 4.83 -11.41 1.76
C ILE A 70 4.30 -12.56 2.63
N LYS A 71 5.18 -13.23 3.38
CA LYS A 71 4.79 -14.32 4.29
C LYS A 71 3.84 -13.85 5.41
N LEU A 72 4.06 -12.64 5.94
CA LEU A 72 3.19 -12.04 6.96
C LEU A 72 1.80 -11.68 6.42
N LEU A 73 1.71 -11.40 5.11
CA LEU A 73 0.45 -11.11 4.42
C LEU A 73 -0.24 -12.34 3.81
N ASP A 74 0.47 -13.47 3.72
CA ASP A 74 -0.01 -14.61 2.95
C ASP A 74 -1.32 -15.17 3.52
N SER A 75 -2.30 -15.26 2.61
CA SER A 75 -3.60 -15.90 2.80
C SER A 75 -4.47 -15.32 3.93
N ARG A 76 -4.23 -14.06 4.33
CA ARG A 76 -5.00 -13.41 5.40
C ARG A 76 -5.36 -11.95 5.06
N PRO A 77 -6.60 -11.51 5.33
CA PRO A 77 -6.94 -10.10 5.27
C PRO A 77 -6.21 -9.37 6.40
N VAL A 78 -5.62 -8.22 6.06
CA VAL A 78 -5.00 -7.31 7.04
C VAL A 78 -5.75 -6.00 7.05
N VAL A 79 -5.79 -5.37 8.22
CA VAL A 79 -6.33 -4.02 8.40
C VAL A 79 -5.23 -3.01 8.11
N ALA A 80 -5.57 -1.98 7.34
CA ALA A 80 -4.65 -0.89 7.05
C ALA A 80 -5.17 0.42 7.64
N THR A 81 -4.36 1.01 8.53
CA THR A 81 -4.59 2.38 8.99
C THR A 81 -3.81 3.34 8.10
N VAL A 82 -4.52 4.15 7.32
CA VAL A 82 -3.90 5.16 6.45
C VAL A 82 -3.40 6.33 7.29
N VAL A 83 -2.09 6.58 7.24
CA VAL A 83 -1.40 7.64 7.97
C VAL A 83 -1.21 8.89 7.11
N GLU A 84 -0.97 8.71 5.81
CA GLU A 84 -0.75 9.82 4.88
C GLU A 84 -1.25 9.43 3.49
N VAL A 85 -1.89 10.38 2.80
CA VAL A 85 -2.30 10.25 1.40
C VAL A 85 -1.51 11.24 0.56
N ASN A 86 -0.86 10.74 -0.49
CA ASN A 86 -0.22 11.57 -1.49
C ASN A 86 -1.05 11.56 -2.78
N HIS A 87 -1.90 12.57 -2.95
CA HIS A 87 -2.77 12.68 -4.12
C HIS A 87 -1.99 12.84 -5.43
N LYS A 88 -0.84 13.52 -5.41
CA LYS A 88 0.00 13.74 -6.60
C LYS A 88 0.62 12.42 -7.09
N ALA A 89 1.12 11.61 -6.18
CA ALA A 89 1.70 10.31 -6.49
C ALA A 89 0.66 9.17 -6.49
N ARG A 90 -0.61 9.47 -6.20
CA ARG A 90 -1.70 8.50 -6.02
C ARG A 90 -1.29 7.33 -5.10
N SER A 91 -0.68 7.67 -3.97
CA SER A 91 -0.14 6.68 -3.04
C SER A 91 -0.53 6.93 -1.59
N ILE A 92 -0.50 5.85 -0.80
CA ILE A 92 -0.81 5.87 0.63
C ILE A 92 0.38 5.41 1.46
N SER A 93 0.49 5.96 2.67
CA SER A 93 1.37 5.48 3.73
C SER A 93 0.51 4.84 4.80
N ALA A 94 0.72 3.57 5.14
CA ALA A 94 -0.17 2.84 6.05
C ALA A 94 0.57 2.04 7.13
N LEU A 95 -0.07 1.88 8.28
CA LEU A 95 0.25 0.84 9.25
C LEU A 95 -0.59 -0.39 8.93
N LEU A 96 0.04 -1.55 8.86
CA LEU A 96 -0.61 -2.82 8.57
C LEU A 96 -0.71 -3.66 9.82
N VAL A 97 -1.91 -4.14 10.11
CA VAL A 97 -2.24 -4.91 11.31
C VAL A 97 -2.93 -6.19 10.87
N ASP A 98 -2.33 -7.34 11.20
CA ASP A 98 -3.02 -8.62 11.12
C ASP A 98 -3.87 -8.79 12.38
N THR A 99 -5.19 -8.80 12.19
CA THR A 99 -6.20 -8.97 13.24
C THR A 99 -6.88 -10.35 13.15
N SER A 100 -6.25 -11.31 12.48
CA SER A 100 -6.81 -12.65 12.27
C SER A 100 -6.71 -13.56 13.49
N SER A 101 -5.89 -13.17 14.48
CA SER A 101 -5.65 -13.93 15.71
C SER A 101 -6.29 -13.23 16.93
N ARG A 102 -6.09 -13.79 18.13
CA ARG A 102 -6.52 -13.13 19.38
C ARG A 102 -5.68 -11.89 19.72
N GLU A 103 -4.45 -11.86 19.23
CA GLU A 103 -3.53 -10.76 19.40
C GLU A 103 -3.28 -10.11 18.04
N ASP A 104 -3.39 -8.79 18.01
CA ASP A 104 -3.13 -8.01 16.81
C ASP A 104 -1.62 -7.92 16.57
N VAL A 105 -1.21 -8.22 15.33
CA VAL A 105 0.20 -8.15 14.92
C VAL A 105 0.41 -6.96 14.01
N VAL A 106 1.18 -5.98 14.48
CA VAL A 106 1.56 -4.81 13.69
C VAL A 106 2.74 -5.18 12.80
N ILE A 107 2.49 -5.44 11.52
CA ILE A 107 3.48 -5.94 10.55
C ILE A 107 4.67 -4.98 10.42
N ASN A 108 4.42 -3.67 10.46
CA ASN A 108 5.49 -2.67 10.42
C ASN A 108 6.49 -2.86 11.58
N GLN A 109 5.98 -3.19 12.77
CA GLN A 109 6.79 -3.40 13.97
C GLN A 109 7.52 -4.74 13.92
N GLU A 110 6.88 -5.80 13.42
CA GLU A 110 7.52 -7.10 13.22
C GLU A 110 8.77 -7.02 12.34
N LEU A 111 8.69 -6.29 11.22
CA LEU A 111 9.86 -6.11 10.36
C LEU A 111 11.01 -5.39 11.07
N VAL A 112 10.72 -4.47 11.98
CA VAL A 112 11.74 -3.79 12.79
C VAL A 112 12.34 -4.74 13.83
N GLN A 113 11.51 -5.53 14.52
CA GLN A 113 11.97 -6.50 15.52
C GLN A 113 12.86 -7.58 14.90
N LEU A 114 12.57 -8.00 13.67
CA LEU A 114 13.39 -8.94 12.90
C LEU A 114 14.68 -8.32 12.33
N GLY A 115 14.91 -7.01 12.54
CA GLY A 115 16.06 -6.29 11.98
C GLY A 115 16.00 -6.10 10.46
N LEU A 116 14.82 -6.33 9.86
CA LEU A 116 14.56 -6.21 8.42
C LEU A 116 14.11 -4.81 8.00
N ALA A 117 13.80 -3.95 8.99
CA ALA A 117 13.46 -2.55 8.82
C ALA A 117 14.08 -1.71 9.95
N SER A 118 14.10 -0.39 9.75
CA SER A 118 14.39 0.57 10.83
C SER A 118 13.35 1.68 10.88
N VAL A 119 13.10 2.22 12.08
CA VAL A 119 12.19 3.34 12.26
C VAL A 119 12.77 4.59 11.61
N LEU A 120 11.96 5.26 10.79
CA LEU A 120 12.36 6.50 10.12
C LEU A 120 12.29 7.69 11.08
N PRO A 121 13.28 8.61 11.06
CA PRO A 121 13.29 9.81 11.90
C PRO A 121 12.09 10.74 11.68
N SER A 122 11.44 10.67 10.51
CA SER A 122 10.28 11.49 10.17
C SER A 122 9.06 11.25 11.08
N LEU A 123 8.97 10.09 11.75
CA LEU A 123 7.96 9.90 12.81
C LEU A 123 8.31 10.61 14.11
N VAL A 124 9.58 10.64 14.49
CA VAL A 124 10.04 11.29 15.73
C VAL A 124 9.70 12.78 15.70
N ASN A 125 9.91 13.43 14.56
CA ASN A 125 9.62 14.86 14.39
C ASN A 125 8.12 15.18 14.38
N LYS A 126 7.28 14.33 13.76
CA LYS A 126 5.82 14.50 13.77
C LYS A 126 5.22 14.27 15.16
N VAL A 127 5.69 13.26 15.91
CA VAL A 127 5.24 13.01 17.30
C VAL A 127 5.61 14.19 18.20
N ASN A 128 6.84 14.70 18.10
CA ASN A 128 7.26 15.87 18.87
C ASN A 128 6.40 17.11 18.56
N GLN A 129 5.94 17.27 17.32
CA GLN A 129 5.10 18.40 16.93
C GLN A 129 3.66 18.27 17.45
N VAL A 130 3.06 17.08 17.39
CA VAL A 130 1.72 16.78 17.95
C VAL A 130 1.71 16.92 19.47
N GLU A 131 2.78 16.51 20.15
CA GLU A 131 2.88 16.62 21.61
C GLU A 131 3.05 18.08 22.08
N ILE A 132 3.61 18.95 21.24
CA ILE A 132 3.69 20.40 21.48
C ILE A 132 2.30 21.03 21.29
N GLU A 133 1.60 20.68 20.21
CA GLU A 133 0.24 21.20 19.92
C GLU A 133 -0.79 20.74 20.97
N ALA A 134 -0.70 19.50 21.46
CA ALA A 134 -1.56 19.00 22.54
C ALA A 134 -1.28 19.68 23.89
N LYS A 135 -0.03 20.07 24.17
CA LYS A 135 0.35 20.81 25.39
C LYS A 135 -0.06 22.28 25.34
N GLU A 136 -0.13 22.89 24.15
CA GLU A 136 -0.66 24.24 23.96
C GLU A 136 -2.19 24.27 24.02
N SER A 137 -2.87 23.24 23.50
CA SER A 137 -4.33 23.10 23.58
C SER A 137 -4.86 22.85 24.99
N ALA A 138 -4.08 22.21 25.87
CA ALA A 138 -4.46 21.93 27.27
C ALA A 138 -4.44 23.17 28.19
N ARG A 139 -4.09 24.35 27.68
CA ARG A 139 -3.99 25.60 28.47
C ARG A 139 -5.18 26.55 28.32
N GLY A 140 -6.20 26.18 27.55
CA GLY A 140 -7.43 26.97 27.37
C GLY A 140 -8.66 26.08 27.36
N ASP A 141 -9.27 25.88 28.53
CA ASP A 141 -10.49 25.07 28.66
C ASP A 141 -11.76 25.83 28.25
N GLN A 142 -12.70 25.03 27.71
CA GLN A 142 -14.15 25.22 27.52
C GLN A 142 -14.68 26.00 26.29
N GLN A 143 -15.10 25.27 25.26
CA GLN A 143 -16.52 24.95 25.00
C GLN A 143 -16.67 23.93 23.86
N LEU A 144 -17.54 22.94 24.09
CA LEU A 144 -17.92 21.88 23.14
C LEU A 144 -18.95 22.42 22.13
N GLU A 145 -18.72 22.20 20.84
CA GLU A 145 -19.80 22.01 19.86
C GLU A 145 -19.59 20.67 19.15
N GLU A 146 -20.47 19.74 19.49
CA GLU A 146 -20.69 18.48 18.78
C GLU A 146 -21.34 18.79 17.42
N SER A 147 -20.64 18.54 16.31
CA SER A 147 -21.32 18.35 15.03
C SER A 147 -20.49 17.58 14.02
N GLN A 148 -21.12 16.53 13.49
CA GLN A 148 -20.76 15.73 12.32
C GLN A 148 -19.64 14.68 12.47
N ILE A 149 -20.00 13.64 13.24
CA ILE A 149 -19.61 12.26 12.96
C ILE A 149 -19.96 11.97 11.49
N CYS A 150 -18.94 11.76 10.66
CA CYS A 150 -19.12 11.16 9.35
C CYS A 150 -19.23 9.64 9.56
N GLU A 151 -20.46 9.15 9.59
CA GLU A 151 -20.75 7.73 9.46
C GLU A 151 -20.32 7.27 8.06
N ASP A 152 -19.10 6.74 7.93
CA ASP A 152 -18.78 5.85 6.81
C ASP A 152 -17.74 4.81 7.23
N THR A 153 -18.13 4.00 8.20
CA THR A 153 -17.41 2.86 8.79
C THR A 153 -17.38 1.62 7.87
N THR A 154 -17.29 1.79 6.55
CA THR A 154 -17.43 0.65 5.60
C THR A 154 -16.23 0.42 4.68
N THR A 155 -15.16 1.20 4.80
CA THR A 155 -13.99 0.98 3.92
C THR A 155 -12.98 0.00 4.54
N VAL A 156 -13.48 -1.20 4.81
CA VAL A 156 -12.73 -2.46 4.75
C VAL A 156 -12.29 -2.66 3.29
N ILE A 157 -11.42 -1.79 2.77
CA ILE A 157 -10.72 -2.10 1.52
C ILE A 157 -9.62 -3.04 1.91
N SER A 158 -9.97 -4.32 1.87
CA SER A 158 -9.10 -5.43 1.49
C SER A 158 -7.85 -4.90 0.80
N PHE A 159 -6.76 -4.81 1.55
CA PHE A 159 -5.45 -4.40 1.05
C PHE A 159 -5.17 -5.31 -0.15
N VAL A 160 -5.20 -4.71 -1.35
CA VAL A 160 -5.61 -5.33 -2.62
C VAL A 160 -4.80 -6.58 -2.94
N GLN A 161 -5.30 -7.67 -2.37
CA GLN A 161 -5.04 -9.04 -2.71
C GLN A 161 -3.67 -9.62 -2.31
N ALA A 162 -3.75 -10.50 -1.30
CA ALA A 162 -3.05 -11.78 -1.27
C ALA A 162 -3.31 -12.65 -2.55
N ILE A 163 -3.32 -12.09 -3.76
CA ILE A 163 -3.61 -12.80 -5.02
C ILE A 163 -2.41 -12.68 -5.97
N SER A 164 -1.27 -13.21 -5.53
CA SER A 164 -0.32 -13.85 -6.44
C SER A 164 -0.44 -15.38 -6.41
N SER A 165 -1.35 -15.94 -5.61
CA SER A 165 -1.44 -17.40 -5.39
C SER A 165 -2.49 -18.12 -6.24
N PHE A 166 -3.03 -17.54 -7.32
CA PHE A 166 -4.08 -18.19 -8.13
C PHE A 166 -3.84 -18.33 -9.64
N TYR A 167 -2.62 -18.08 -10.14
CA TYR A 167 -2.31 -18.24 -11.57
C TYR A 167 -1.12 -19.17 -11.87
N GLN A 168 -1.04 -20.31 -11.16
CA GLN A 168 -0.34 -21.49 -11.67
C GLN A 168 -1.15 -22.76 -11.38
N SER A 169 -2.14 -23.03 -12.24
CA SER A 169 -2.60 -24.37 -12.61
C SER A 169 -2.75 -24.43 -14.12
#